data_AF-A0A367HIR5-F1
#
_entry.id   AF-A0A367HIR5-F1
#
_cell.length_a   1.000
_cell.length_b   1.000
_cell.length_c   1.000
_cell.angle_alpha   90.00
_cell.angle_beta   90.00
_cell.angle_gamma   90.00
#
_symmetry.space_group_name_H-M   'P 1'
#
loop_
_entity.id
_entity.type
_entity.pdbx_description
1 polymer ?
#
loop_
_entity_poly.entity_id
_entity_poly.type
_entity_poly.pdbx_seq_one_letter_code
_entity_poly.pdbx_strand_id
1 'polypeptide(L)' 'MLRVKEVAAALGVHPATVYRLIEDGELKAVRSGRPRKQGTTTRGGAIRIPTEALEAHLARAAIATGV' A
#
# COMPACT_ATOMS: atom_id res chain seq x y z
N MET A 1 3.48 1.02 11.30
CA MET A 1 2.80 0.32 10.17
C MET A 1 1.48 1.03 9.90
N LEU A 2 1.30 1.54 8.69
CA LEU A 2 0.15 2.33 8.26
C LEU A 2 -0.92 1.44 7.59
N ARG A 3 -2.18 1.86 7.67
CA ARG A 3 -3.27 1.30 6.87
C ARG A 3 -3.30 1.94 5.48
N VAL A 4 -3.96 1.26 4.55
CA VAL A 4 -4.19 1.76 3.18
C VAL A 4 -4.83 3.15 3.18
N LYS A 5 -5.80 3.40 4.08
CA LYS A 5 -6.46 4.71 4.19
C LYS A 5 -5.51 5.83 4.63
N GLU A 6 -4.59 5.54 5.56
CA GLU A 6 -3.62 6.52 6.05
C GLU A 6 -2.61 6.88 4.96
N VAL A 7 -2.14 5.86 4.23
CA VAL A 7 -1.25 6.05 3.08
C VAL A 7 -1.94 6.81 1.96
N ALA A 8 -3.20 6.50 1.69
CA ALA A 8 -4.01 7.22 0.70
C ALA A 8 -4.13 8.71 1.06
N ALA A 9 -4.38 9.02 2.34
CA ALA A 9 -4.43 10.39 2.83
C ALA A 9 -3.08 11.09 2.73
N ALA A 10 -1.98 10.42 3.08
CA ALA A 10 -0.63 10.98 3.00
C ALA A 10 -0.19 11.27 1.55
N LEU A 11 -0.61 10.43 0.60
CA LEU A 11 -0.33 10.59 -0.82
C LEU A 11 -1.34 11.52 -1.53
N GLY A 12 -2.44 11.89 -0.88
CA GLY A 12 -3.53 12.65 -1.51
C GLY A 12 -4.27 11.89 -2.62
N VAL A 13 -4.24 10.56 -2.61
CA VAL A 13 -4.85 9.70 -3.64
C VAL A 13 -6.01 8.88 -3.10
N HIS A 14 -6.82 8.31 -4.00
CA HIS A 14 -7.87 7.37 -3.61
C HIS A 14 -7.25 6.04 -3.12
N PRO A 15 -7.83 5.34 -2.12
CA PRO A 15 -7.34 4.03 -1.66
C PRO A 15 -7.20 2.99 -2.78
N ALA A 16 -8.02 3.06 -3.83
CA ALA A 16 -7.89 2.20 -5.00
C ALA A 16 -6.53 2.36 -5.70
N THR A 17 -6.02 3.58 -5.79
CA THR A 17 -4.68 3.85 -6.31
C THR A 17 -3.61 3.19 -5.44
N VAL A 18 -3.76 3.23 -4.12
CA VAL A 18 -2.83 2.56 -3.21
C VAL A 18 -2.86 1.04 -3.39
N TYR A 19 -4.04 0.44 -3.57
CA TYR A 19 -4.12 -1.00 -3.91
C TYR A 19 -3.41 -1.30 -5.23
N ARG A 20 -3.63 -0.47 -6.26
CA ARG A 20 -2.97 -0.61 -7.56
C ARG A 20 -1.44 -0.52 -7.43
N LEU A 21 -0.92 0.45 -6.70
CA LEU A 21 0.53 0.60 -6.46
C LEU A 21 1.13 -0.63 -5.76
N ILE A 22 0.36 -1.31 -4.91
CA ILE A 22 0.80 -2.55 -4.26
C ILE A 22 0.79 -3.71 -5.26
N GLU A 23 -0.23 -3.78 -6.12
CA GLU A 23 -0.35 -4.80 -7.18
C GLU A 23 0.74 -4.65 -8.24
N ASP A 24 1.07 -3.41 -8.60
CA ASP A 24 2.14 -3.06 -9.55
C ASP A 24 3.55 -3.21 -8.93
N GLY A 25 3.65 -3.47 -7.62
CA GLY A 25 4.91 -3.64 -6.90
C GLY A 25 5.65 -2.33 -6.58
N GLU A 26 5.05 -1.18 -6.90
CA GLU A 26 5.60 0.15 -6.62
C GLU A 26 5.57 0.51 -5.13
N LEU A 27 4.68 -0.11 -4.37
CA LEU A 27 4.53 0.10 -2.92
C LEU A 27 4.59 -1.21 -2.15
N LYS A 28 5.60 -1.34 -1.29
CA LYS A 28 5.78 -2.53 -0.45
C LYS A 28 4.70 -2.60 0.63
N ALA A 29 3.94 -3.68 0.65
CA ALA A 29 2.91 -3.92 1.65
C ALA A 29 3.03 -5.32 2.27
N VAL A 30 2.73 -5.40 3.57
CA VAL A 30 2.68 -6.63 4.34
C VAL A 30 1.21 -6.98 4.59
N ARG A 31 0.81 -8.19 4.23
CA ARG A 31 -0.52 -8.71 4.58
C ARG A 31 -0.45 -9.36 5.96
N SER A 32 -1.07 -8.73 6.95
CA SER A 32 -1.23 -9.27 8.30
C SER A 32 -2.58 -9.97 8.43
N GLY A 33 -2.58 -11.29 8.40
CA GLY A 33 -3.74 -12.13 8.71
C GLY A 33 -3.70 -13.46 7.98
N ARG A 34 -4.73 -14.29 8.22
CA ARG A 34 -4.81 -15.60 7.58
C ARG A 34 -4.93 -15.42 6.05
N PRO A 35 -4.12 -16.11 5.23
CA PRO A 35 -4.32 -16.10 3.79
C PRO A 35 -5.74 -16.55 3.48
N ARG A 36 -6.37 -15.90 2.49
CA ARG A 36 -7.73 -16.26 2.10
C ARG A 36 -7.70 -17.72 1.61
N LYS A 37 -8.39 -18.61 2.32
CA LYS A 37 -8.59 -19.98 1.85
C LYS A 37 -9.55 -19.91 0.65
N GLN A 38 -9.12 -20.41 -0.50
CA GLN A 38 -9.93 -20.46 -1.71
C GLN A 38 -11.27 -21.15 -1.37
N GLY A 39 -12.40 -20.54 -1.79
CA GLY A 39 -13.75 -21.02 -1.46
C GLY A 39 -14.36 -20.48 -0.17
N THR A 40 -13.70 -19.57 0.56
CA THR A 40 -14.28 -18.94 1.77
C THR A 40 -14.69 -17.48 1.54
N THR A 41 -15.75 -17.05 2.23
CA THR A 41 -16.25 -15.65 2.28
C THR A 41 -15.47 -14.78 3.26
N THR A 42 -14.55 -15.38 4.04
CA THR A 42 -13.74 -14.67 5.02
C THR A 42 -12.90 -13.60 4.33
N ARG A 43 -12.99 -12.34 4.80
CA ARG A 43 -12.07 -11.28 4.36
C ARG A 43 -10.64 -11.75 4.66
N GLY A 44 -9.77 -11.69 3.65
CA GLY A 44 -8.35 -12.00 3.82
C GLY A 44 -7.68 -11.07 4.84
N GLY A 45 -6.42 -11.38 5.16
CA GLY A 45 -5.62 -10.57 6.09
C GLY A 45 -5.59 -9.07 5.75
N ALA A 46 -5.49 -8.25 6.79
CA ALA A 46 -5.42 -6.80 6.68
C ALA A 46 -4.10 -6.37 6.02
N ILE A 47 -4.16 -5.42 5.09
CA ILE A 47 -2.96 -4.83 4.49
C ILE A 47 -2.37 -3.79 5.46
N ARG A 48 -1.05 -3.88 5.65
CA ARG A 48 -0.23 -2.97 6.43
C ARG A 48 0.93 -2.50 5.57
N ILE A 49 1.09 -1.20 5.45
CA ILE A 49 2.15 -0.57 4.67
C ILE A 49 3.19 -0.07 5.68
N PRO A 50 4.46 -0.50 5.60
CA PRO A 50 5.50 0.04 6.44
C PRO A 50 5.72 1.54 6.16
N THR A 51 6.01 2.33 7.19
CA THR A 51 6.24 3.78 7.01
C THR A 51 7.43 4.04 6.09
N GLU A 52 8.50 3.25 6.23
CA GLU A 52 9.68 3.27 5.36
C GLU A 52 9.35 3.06 3.87
N ALA A 53 8.33 2.24 3.56
CA ALA A 53 7.92 1.98 2.18
C ALA A 53 7.21 3.20 1.57
N LEU A 54 6.44 3.92 2.38
CA LEU A 54 5.82 5.18 1.97
C LEU A 54 6.87 6.26 1.72
N GLU A 55 7.83 6.43 2.65
CA GLU A 55 8.90 7.42 2.48
C GLU A 55 9.80 7.11 1.27
N ALA A 56 10.16 5.84 1.06
CA ALA A 56 10.91 5.43 -0.13
C ALA A 56 10.16 5.73 -1.44
N HIS A 57 8.84 5.54 -1.45
CA HIS A 57 8.00 5.87 -2.60
C HIS A 57 7.94 7.38 -2.84
N LEU A 58 7.75 8.18 -1.79
CA LEU A 58 7.78 9.65 -1.86
C LEU A 58 9.14 10.17 -2.33
N ALA A 59 10.24 9.60 -1.83
CA ALA A 59 11.59 9.96 -2.27
C ALA A 59 11.82 9.66 -3.76
N ARG A 60 11.33 8.52 -4.26
CA ARG A 60 11.37 8.17 -5.70
C ARG A 60 10.54 9.14 -6.55
N ALA A 61 9.32 9.46 -6.11
CA ALA A 61 8.44 10.38 -6.81
C ALA A 61 9.01 11.81 -6.85
N ALA A 62 9.67 12.25 -5.77
CA ALA A 62 10.35 13.54 -5.70
C ALA A 62 11.54 13.63 -6.68
N ILE A 63 12.33 12.56 -6.81
CA ILE A 63 13.43 12.50 -7.79
C ILE A 63 12.89 12.55 -9.23
N ALA A 64 11.74 11.93 -9.50
CA ALA A 64 11.11 11.97 -10.82
C ALA A 64 10.50 13.34 -11.20
N THR A 65 10.25 14.20 -10.21
CA THR A 65 9.69 15.56 -10.41
C THR A 65 10.74 16.67 -10.33
N GLY A 66 12.01 16.33 -10.05
CA GLY A 66 13.15 17.24 -10.12
C GLY A 66 13.55 17.52 -11.56
N VAL A 67 12.88 18.51 -12.17
CA VAL A 67 13.35 19.25 -13.36
C VAL A 67 14.27 20.37 -12.91
#